data_AF-A0A1I5S8T3-F1
#
_entry.id   AF-A0A1I5S8T3-F1
#
_cell.length_a   1.000
_cell.length_b   1.000
_cell.length_c   1.000
_cell.angle_alpha   90.00
_cell.angle_beta   90.00
_cell.angle_gamma   90.00
#
_symmetry.space_group_name_H-M   'P 1'
#
loop_
_entity.id
_entity.type
_entity.pdbx_description
1 polymer ?
#
loop_
_entity_poly.entity_id
_entity_poly.type
_entity_poly.pdbx_seq_one_letter_code
_entity_poly.pdbx_strand_id
1 'polypeptide(L)'
;MILGNDEAVLDRLRRQSTLTKPNAPTVFVVLDESVLLREVGSPEIMREQLEHLIEMSERENVTIQIAPIGYQRDARAAFTIATQPDRSEVAYIESSIGGETTVEPKDLTIVSEIFSRLQAEALSPKASVELMREVVKERWT
;
A
#
# COMPACT_ATOMS: atom_id res chain seq x y z
N MET A 1 -8.01 -20.32 7.55
CA MET A 1 -6.65 -20.23 6.98
C MET A 1 -6.65 -19.01 6.07
N ILE A 2 -5.93 -17.93 6.43
CA ILE A 2 -5.91 -16.64 5.72
C ILE A 2 -5.04 -16.70 4.44
N LEU A 3 -4.54 -17.90 4.11
CA LEU A 3 -3.84 -18.17 2.86
C LEU A 3 -4.90 -18.57 1.84
N GLY A 4 -5.21 -17.64 0.93
CA GLY A 4 -6.12 -17.91 -0.19
C GLY A 4 -5.65 -19.10 -1.02
N ASN A 5 -6.61 -19.76 -1.69
CA ASN A 5 -6.37 -20.83 -2.68
C ASN A 5 -5.31 -20.40 -3.72
N ASP A 6 -4.64 -21.35 -4.38
CA ASP A 6 -3.63 -21.10 -5.42
C ASP A 6 -4.10 -20.09 -6.48
N GLU A 7 -5.41 -20.08 -6.77
CA GLU A 7 -6.06 -19.10 -7.63
C GLU A 7 -5.91 -17.64 -7.14
N ALA A 8 -6.07 -17.39 -5.84
CA ALA A 8 -5.88 -16.07 -5.25
C ALA A 8 -4.41 -15.61 -5.31
N VAL A 9 -3.47 -16.56 -5.20
CA VAL A 9 -2.04 -16.30 -5.39
C VAL A 9 -1.76 -15.93 -6.84
N LEU A 10 -2.29 -16.70 -7.79
CA LEU A 10 -2.15 -16.43 -9.23
C LEU A 10 -2.72 -15.05 -9.60
N ASP A 11 -3.87 -14.68 -9.05
CA ASP A 11 -4.45 -13.36 -9.27
C ASP A 11 -3.61 -12.23 -8.68
N ARG A 12 -3.01 -12.45 -7.49
CA ARG A 12 -2.06 -11.49 -6.92
C ARG A 12 -0.84 -11.29 -7.84
N LEU A 13 -0.26 -12.38 -8.34
CA LEU A 13 0.88 -12.34 -9.25
C LEU A 13 0.52 -11.66 -10.59
N ARG A 14 -0.67 -11.93 -11.14
CA ARG A 14 -1.19 -11.23 -12.32
C ARG A 14 -1.30 -9.73 -12.09
N ARG A 15 -1.81 -9.29 -10.93
CA ARG A 15 -1.87 -7.86 -10.58
C ARG A 15 -0.47 -7.25 -10.46
N GLN A 16 0.47 -7.91 -9.79
CA GLN A 16 1.85 -7.43 -9.69
C GLN A 16 2.50 -7.25 -11.07
N SER A 17 2.25 -8.18 -12.01
CA SER A 17 2.76 -8.07 -13.39
C SER A 17 2.26 -6.84 -14.14
N THR A 18 1.16 -6.21 -13.70
CA THR A 18 0.63 -5.00 -14.34
C THR A 18 1.47 -3.77 -14.03
N LEU A 19 2.17 -3.74 -12.88
CA LEU A 19 3.04 -2.63 -12.48
C LEU A 19 4.30 -2.52 -13.34
N THR A 20 4.60 -3.53 -14.16
CA THR A 20 5.81 -3.60 -14.98
C THR A 20 5.54 -3.45 -16.48
N LYS A 21 4.28 -3.24 -16.89
CA LYS A 21 3.88 -3.11 -18.29
C LYS A 21 4.15 -1.70 -18.84
N PRO A 22 4.27 -1.51 -20.17
CA PRO A 22 4.46 -0.19 -20.78
C PRO A 22 3.39 0.85 -20.41
N ASN A 23 2.16 0.41 -20.13
CA ASN A 23 1.05 1.25 -19.68
C ASN A 23 0.74 1.01 -18.19
N ALA A 24 1.77 0.79 -17.37
CA ALA A 24 1.61 0.57 -15.95
C ALA A 24 0.94 1.79 -15.28
N PRO A 25 0.02 1.58 -14.33
CA PRO A 25 -0.55 2.69 -13.57
C PRO A 25 0.52 3.37 -12.71
N THR A 26 0.34 4.67 -12.47
CA THR A 26 1.04 5.36 -11.39
C THR A 26 0.41 4.94 -10.06
N VAL A 27 1.23 4.53 -9.11
CA VAL A 27 0.79 3.99 -7.82
C VAL A 27 1.40 4.82 -6.69
N PHE A 28 0.53 5.32 -5.82
CA PHE A 28 0.92 5.97 -4.58
C PHE A 28 0.42 5.13 -3.41
N VAL A 29 1.31 4.80 -2.47
CA VAL A 29 0.99 3.99 -1.30
C VAL A 29 1.45 4.73 -0.05
N VAL A 30 0.56 4.84 0.93
CA VAL A 30 0.90 5.24 2.29
C VAL A 30 0.70 4.03 3.20
N LEU A 31 1.78 3.54 3.80
CA LEU A 31 1.79 2.41 4.71
C LEU A 31 1.92 2.89 6.14
N ASP A 32 1.15 2.32 7.05
CA ASP A 32 1.34 2.53 8.49
C ASP A 32 2.67 1.90 8.94
N GLU A 33 3.50 2.63 9.68
CA GLU A 33 4.82 2.15 10.14
C GLU A 33 4.74 0.82 10.92
N SER A 34 3.64 0.56 11.63
CA SER A 34 3.50 -0.70 12.38
C SER A 34 3.48 -1.94 11.49
N VAL A 35 3.18 -1.82 10.19
CA VAL A 35 3.25 -2.94 9.24
C VAL A 35 4.68 -3.41 9.00
N LEU A 36 5.68 -2.53 9.20
CA LEU A 36 7.09 -2.88 9.07
C LEU A 36 7.56 -3.74 10.26
N LEU A 37 6.83 -3.70 11.37
CA LEU A 37 7.22 -4.30 12.65
C LEU A 37 6.45 -5.58 12.97
N ARG A 38 5.30 -5.84 12.34
CA ARG A 38 4.50 -7.04 12.62
C ARG A 38 5.04 -8.23 11.84
N GLU A 39 5.40 -9.31 12.54
CA GLU A 39 5.85 -10.53 11.88
C GLU A 39 4.67 -11.23 11.21
N VAL A 40 4.82 -11.52 9.92
CA VAL A 40 3.90 -12.33 9.15
C VAL A 40 4.70 -13.40 8.41
N GLY A 41 4.48 -14.67 8.77
CA GLY A 41 5.28 -15.77 8.25
C GLY A 41 6.54 -15.99 9.11
N SER A 42 7.69 -15.51 8.66
CA SER A 42 8.96 -15.62 9.37
C SER A 42 9.80 -14.34 9.22
N PRO A 43 10.85 -14.14 10.04
CA PRO A 43 11.77 -13.02 9.90
C PRO A 43 12.41 -12.92 8.51
N GLU A 44 12.77 -14.06 7.90
CA GLU A 44 13.34 -14.10 6.55
C GLU A 44 12.33 -13.62 5.51
N ILE A 45 11.07 -14.05 5.62
CA ILE A 45 9.99 -13.58 4.75
C ILE A 45 9.82 -12.07 4.91
N MET A 46 9.79 -11.56 6.13
CA MET A 46 9.60 -10.13 6.38
C MET A 46 10.75 -9.30 5.80
N ARG A 47 12.01 -9.76 5.92
CA ARG A 47 13.15 -9.13 5.25
C ARG A 47 12.94 -9.07 3.74
N GLU A 48 12.63 -10.20 3.10
CA GLU A 48 12.41 -10.26 1.66
C GLU A 48 11.24 -9.37 1.21
N GLN A 49 10.16 -9.28 2.00
CA GLN A 49 9.04 -8.37 1.70
C GLN A 49 9.48 -6.90 1.73
N LEU A 50 10.24 -6.48 2.74
CA LEU A 50 10.69 -5.10 2.85
C LEU A 50 11.74 -4.74 1.79
N GLU A 51 12.67 -5.65 1.50
CA GLU A 51 13.63 -5.50 0.39
C GLU A 51 12.89 -5.34 -0.95
N HIS A 52 11.85 -6.14 -1.19
CA HIS A 52 11.02 -5.99 -2.38
C HIS A 52 10.28 -4.64 -2.43
N LEU A 53 9.75 -4.14 -1.31
CA LEU A 53 9.15 -2.80 -1.28
C LEU A 53 10.16 -1.69 -1.59
N ILE A 54 11.39 -1.82 -1.09
CA ILE A 54 12.49 -0.91 -1.42
C ILE A 54 12.77 -0.94 -2.92
N GLU A 55 12.95 -2.12 -3.53
CA GLU A 55 13.16 -2.25 -4.98
C GLU A 55 11.99 -1.64 -5.79
N MET A 56 10.75 -1.86 -5.35
CA MET A 56 9.58 -1.30 -6.01
C MET A 56 9.53 0.22 -5.94
N SER A 57 10.02 0.82 -4.85
CA SER A 57 10.10 2.28 -4.69
C SER A 57 11.10 2.96 -5.63
N GLU A 58 12.01 2.20 -6.26
CA GLU A 58 12.96 2.73 -7.25
C GLU A 58 12.34 2.95 -8.63
N ARG A 59 11.10 2.48 -8.85
CA ARG A 59 10.37 2.65 -10.12
C ARG A 59 9.75 4.03 -10.21
N GLU A 60 9.85 4.67 -11.37
CA GLU A 60 9.28 6.01 -11.62
C GLU A 60 7.76 6.08 -11.42
N ASN A 61 7.04 4.97 -11.61
CA ASN A 61 5.59 4.90 -11.47
C ASN A 61 5.12 4.46 -10.08
N VAL A 62 6.01 4.24 -9.11
CA VAL A 62 5.66 3.76 -7.77
C VAL A 62 6.23 4.68 -6.72
N THR A 63 5.35 5.21 -5.87
CA THR A 63 5.74 6.01 -4.70
C THR A 63 5.22 5.32 -3.44
N ILE A 64 6.14 4.96 -2.55
CA ILE A 64 5.83 4.37 -1.25
C ILE A 64 6.25 5.35 -0.17
N GLN A 65 5.31 5.66 0.73
CA GLN A 65 5.54 6.50 1.89
C GLN A 65 5.13 5.76 3.16
N ILE A 66 5.88 5.96 4.25
CA ILE A 66 5.55 5.43 5.57
C ILE A 66 4.92 6.53 6.42
N ALA A 67 3.72 6.29 6.91
CA ALA A 67 3.07 7.09 7.93
C ALA A 67 3.63 6.69 9.32
N PRO A 68 4.30 7.60 10.04
CA PRO A 68 4.87 7.28 11.35
C PRO A 68 3.83 6.79 12.35
N ILE A 69 4.24 5.96 13.31
CA ILE A 69 3.37 5.52 14.40
C ILE A 69 2.80 6.74 15.13
N GLY A 70 1.47 6.88 15.09
CA GLY A 70 0.79 8.03 15.64
C GLY A 70 -0.72 7.86 15.62
N TYR A 71 -1.41 8.91 16.06
CA TYR A 71 -2.85 9.00 15.89
C TYR A 71 -3.16 9.63 14.53
N GLN A 72 -3.45 8.79 13.54
CA GLN A 72 -3.96 9.24 12.25
C GLN A 72 -5.49 9.23 12.35
N ARG A 73 -6.06 10.41 12.64
CA ARG A 73 -7.51 10.62 12.85
C ARG A 73 -8.36 10.00 11.73
N ASP A 74 -7.83 10.02 10.51
CA ASP A 74 -8.51 9.72 9.27
C ASP A 74 -8.23 8.30 8.74
N ALA A 75 -7.16 7.62 9.21
CA ALA A 75 -6.83 6.25 8.82
C ALA A 75 -7.61 5.21 9.64
N ARG A 76 -8.95 5.28 9.61
CA ARG A 76 -9.82 4.36 10.36
C ARG A 76 -9.99 2.99 9.70
N ALA A 77 -9.74 2.92 8.40
CA ALA A 77 -9.79 1.72 7.58
C ALA A 77 -8.81 1.85 6.42
N ALA A 78 -8.31 0.73 5.92
CA ALA A 78 -7.57 0.70 4.66
C ALA A 78 -8.54 0.96 3.49
N PHE A 79 -8.05 1.63 2.46
CA PHE A 79 -8.82 1.87 1.24
C PHE A 79 -7.90 1.96 0.03
N THR A 80 -8.49 1.86 -1.15
CA THR A 80 -7.80 2.03 -2.43
C THR A 80 -8.67 2.86 -3.35
N ILE A 81 -8.07 3.83 -4.05
CA ILE A 81 -8.72 4.60 -5.11
C ILE A 81 -8.07 4.16 -6.42
N ALA A 82 -8.88 3.80 -7.41
CA ALA A 82 -8.43 3.46 -8.74
C ALA A 82 -9.08 4.38 -9.77
N THR A 83 -8.24 5.06 -10.55
CA THR A 83 -8.67 5.86 -11.71
C THR A 83 -8.58 5.00 -12.98
N GLN A 84 -9.68 4.91 -13.71
CA GLN A 84 -9.80 4.13 -14.95
C GLN A 84 -9.30 4.93 -16.17
N PRO A 85 -9.08 4.28 -17.34
CA PRO A 85 -8.64 4.97 -18.56
C PRO A 85 -9.59 6.08 -19.04
N ASP A 86 -10.89 5.95 -18.75
CA ASP A 86 -11.91 6.97 -19.05
C ASP A 86 -11.99 8.09 -17.99
N ARG A 87 -11.09 8.07 -17.01
CA ARG A 87 -11.01 8.96 -15.83
C ARG A 87 -12.14 8.80 -14.82
N SER A 88 -12.99 7.78 -14.94
CA SER A 88 -13.86 7.42 -13.84
C SER A 88 -13.05 6.86 -12.67
N GLU A 89 -13.51 7.11 -11.45
CA GLU A 89 -12.85 6.64 -10.24
C GLU A 89 -13.73 5.63 -9.51
N VAL A 90 -13.07 4.66 -8.90
CA VAL A 90 -13.70 3.69 -8.01
C VAL A 90 -12.88 3.60 -6.74
N ALA A 91 -13.54 3.60 -5.59
CA ALA A 91 -12.91 3.37 -4.31
C ALA A 91 -13.34 2.01 -3.75
N TYR A 92 -12.39 1.32 -3.12
CA TYR A 92 -12.64 0.14 -2.31
C TYR A 92 -12.23 0.45 -0.87
N ILE A 93 -13.14 0.25 0.08
CA ILE A 93 -12.94 0.51 1.50
C ILE A 93 -12.98 -0.82 2.23
N GLU A 94 -11.91 -1.16 2.93
CA GLU A 94 -11.82 -2.40 3.69
C GLU A 94 -12.59 -2.33 5.02
N SER A 95 -13.06 -3.49 5.45
CA SER A 95 -13.74 -3.73 6.71
C SER A 95 -13.32 -5.09 7.27
N SER A 96 -13.62 -5.36 8.54
CA SER A 96 -13.20 -6.62 9.18
C SER A 96 -13.82 -7.89 8.58
N ILE A 97 -14.87 -7.77 7.76
CA ILE A 97 -15.60 -8.91 7.16
C ILE A 97 -15.57 -8.89 5.62
N GLY A 98 -14.84 -7.97 5.00
CA GLY A 98 -14.82 -7.76 3.55
C GLY A 98 -14.55 -6.30 3.22
N GLY A 99 -15.23 -5.75 2.22
CA GLY A 99 -15.16 -4.32 1.93
C GLY A 99 -16.27 -3.87 1.00
N GLU A 100 -16.38 -2.56 0.84
CA GLU A 100 -17.38 -1.91 0.00
C GLU A 100 -16.71 -1.20 -1.17
N THR A 101 -17.26 -1.40 -2.36
CA THR A 101 -16.85 -0.67 -3.57
C THR A 101 -17.84 0.45 -3.82
N THR A 102 -17.36 1.68 -3.96
CA THR A 102 -18.18 2.86 -4.24
C THR A 102 -17.67 3.64 -5.45
N VAL A 103 -18.61 4.16 -6.23
CA VAL A 103 -18.39 5.10 -7.33
C VAL A 103 -19.10 6.43 -7.07
N GLU A 104 -19.68 6.60 -5.88
CA GLU A 104 -20.43 7.79 -5.51
C GLU A 104 -19.47 8.99 -5.38
N PRO A 105 -19.70 10.11 -6.09
CA PRO A 105 -18.79 11.25 -6.09
C PRO A 105 -18.47 11.81 -4.69
N LYS A 106 -19.45 11.74 -3.78
CA LYS A 106 -19.30 12.18 -2.39
C LYS A 106 -18.28 11.31 -1.64
N ASP A 107 -18.35 10.00 -1.80
CA ASP A 107 -17.45 9.07 -1.12
C ASP A 107 -16.05 9.16 -1.71
N LEU A 108 -15.94 9.24 -3.03
CA LEU A 108 -14.66 9.45 -3.73
C LEU A 108 -13.95 10.72 -3.25
N THR A 109 -14.70 11.82 -3.06
CA THR A 109 -14.17 13.07 -2.53
C THR A 109 -13.61 12.89 -1.12
N ILE A 110 -14.39 12.25 -0.23
CA ILE A 110 -13.98 12.01 1.16
C ILE A 110 -12.70 11.17 1.21
N VAL A 111 -12.65 10.07 0.47
CA VAL A 111 -11.51 9.13 0.48
C VAL A 111 -10.26 9.80 -0.13
N SER A 112 -10.41 10.61 -1.18
CA SER A 112 -9.31 11.37 -1.78
C SER A 112 -8.74 12.43 -0.84
N GLU A 113 -9.59 13.11 -0.07
CA GLU A 113 -9.15 14.06 0.96
C GLU A 113 -8.38 13.36 2.08
N ILE A 114 -8.89 12.22 2.55
CA ILE A 114 -8.21 11.39 3.55
C ILE A 114 -6.83 10.97 3.03
N PHE A 115 -6.77 10.46 1.80
CA PHE A 115 -5.50 10.07 1.18
C PHE A 115 -4.50 11.23 1.13
N SER A 116 -4.96 12.41 0.70
CA SER A 116 -4.12 13.60 0.60
C SER A 116 -3.57 14.02 1.97
N ARG A 117 -4.38 13.94 3.03
CA ARG A 117 -3.94 14.24 4.41
C ARG A 117 -2.92 13.21 4.90
N LEU A 118 -3.18 11.92 4.70
CA LEU A 118 -2.25 10.86 5.07
C LEU A 118 -0.91 11.00 4.34
N GLN A 119 -0.93 11.34 3.05
CA GLN A 119 0.28 11.55 2.26
C GLN A 119 1.10 12.74 2.76
N ALA A 120 0.43 13.82 3.20
CA ALA A 120 1.08 15.01 3.75
C ALA A 120 1.71 14.78 5.14
N GLU A 121 1.13 13.88 5.94
CA GLU A 121 1.64 13.52 7.26
C GLU A 121 2.69 12.39 7.21
N ALA A 122 2.75 11.64 6.12
CA ALA A 122 3.72 10.58 5.92
C ALA A 122 5.14 11.11 5.68
N LEU A 123 6.13 10.27 5.95
CA LEU A 123 7.52 10.52 5.59
C LEU A 123 7.65 10.74 4.08
N SER A 124 8.62 11.56 3.69
CA SER A 124 9.00 11.66 2.27
C SER A 124 9.35 10.29 1.69
N PRO A 125 9.21 10.06 0.37
CA PRO A 125 9.57 8.77 -0.24
C PRO A 125 11.00 8.34 0.08
N LYS A 126 11.95 9.28 0.08
CA LYS A 126 13.35 9.00 0.45
C LYS A 126 13.49 8.57 1.91
N ALA A 127 12.88 9.31 2.84
CA ALA A 127 12.93 8.97 4.28
C ALA A 127 12.24 7.64 4.58
N SER A 128 11.19 7.31 3.82
CA SER A 128 10.46 6.04 3.90
C SER A 128 11.35 4.85 3.52
N VAL A 129 12.15 4.98 2.45
CA VAL A 129 13.12 3.96 2.05
C VAL A 129 14.21 3.78 3.10
N GLU A 130 14.73 4.86 3.67
CA GLU A 130 15.73 4.77 4.73
C GLU A 130 15.18 4.05 5.98
N LEU A 131 13.95 4.38 6.40
CA LEU A 131 13.30 3.69 7.52
C LEU A 131 13.11 2.19 7.23
N MET A 132 12.67 1.81 6.03
CA MET A 132 12.54 0.39 5.67
C MET A 132 13.90 -0.34 5.73
N ARG A 133 14.99 0.30 5.28
CA ARG A 133 16.35 -0.26 5.36
C ARG A 133 16.83 -0.43 6.80
N GLU A 134 16.51 0.52 7.68
CA GLU A 134 16.82 0.43 9.11
C GLU A 134 16.07 -0.75 9.75
N VAL A 135 14.76 -0.87 9.50
CA VAL A 135 13.94 -1.96 10.05
C VAL A 135 14.43 -3.34 9.58
N VAL A 136 14.81 -3.50 8.31
CA VAL A 136 15.41 -4.75 7.80
C VAL A 136 16.64 -5.15 8.63
N LYS A 137 17.54 -4.21 8.90
CA LYS A 137 18.80 -4.46 9.61
C LYS A 137 18.63 -4.72 11.10
N GLU A 138 17.67 -4.05 11.74
CA GLU A 138 17.52 -4.09 13.19
C GLU A 138 16.56 -5.19 13.66
N ARG A 139 15.59 -5.56 12.83
CA ARG A 139 14.48 -6.44 13.24
C ARG A 139 14.42 -7.77 12.50
N TRP A 140 14.81 -7.81 11.23
CA TRP A 140 14.59 -8.97 10.34
C TRP A 140 15.89 -9.63 9.88
N THR A 141 16.89 -9.70 10.78
CA THR A 141 18.20 -10.36 10.54
C THR A 141 18.09 -11.87 10.48
#